data_AF-A0A3N5NQ58-F1
#
_entry.id   AF-A0A3N5NQ58-F1
#
_cell.length_a   1.000
_cell.length_b   1.000
_cell.length_c   1.000
_cell.angle_alpha   90.00
_cell.angle_beta   90.00
_cell.angle_gamma   90.00
#
_symmetry.space_group_name_H-M   'P 1'
#
loop_
_entity.id
_entity.type
_entity.pdbx_description
1 polymer ?
#
loop_
_entity_poly.entity_id
_entity_poly.type
_entity_poly.pdbx_seq_one_letter_code
_entity_poly.pdbx_strand_id
1 'polypeptide(L)'
;MLRQVAEGVLVHQSELLQNNAVVVQGRAGVLLIDPGITGDEMACLANDLRELGQPVVAGFSTHPDWDHVLWHAELGEAPRYG
;
A
#
# COMPACT_ATOMS: atom_id res chain seq x y z
N MET A 1 -8.24 5.55 3.97
CA MET A 1 -8.62 6.11 2.66
C MET A 1 -7.42 6.64 1.88
N LEU A 2 -7.29 6.23 0.63
CA LEU A 2 -6.29 6.75 -0.31
C LEU A 2 -6.57 8.20 -0.74
N ARG A 3 -5.51 9.01 -0.76
CA ARG A 3 -5.52 10.39 -1.26
C ARG A 3 -4.44 10.58 -2.32
N GLN A 4 -4.82 11.15 -3.46
CA GLN A 4 -3.84 11.51 -4.49
C GLN A 4 -2.99 12.71 -4.05
N VAL A 5 -1.67 12.59 -4.17
CA VAL A 5 -0.69 13.65 -3.86
C VAL A 5 0.06 14.15 -5.09
N ALA A 6 0.14 13.33 -6.13
CA ALA A 6 0.63 13.68 -7.46
C ALA A 6 -0.04 12.79 -8.52
N GLU A 7 0.15 13.09 -9.80
CA GLU A 7 -0.31 12.20 -10.88
C GLU A 7 0.25 10.78 -10.68
N GLY A 8 -0.63 9.79 -10.58
CA GLY A 8 -0.22 8.40 -10.37
C GLY A 8 0.31 8.07 -8.97
N VAL A 9 0.31 8.99 -8.02
CA VAL A 9 0.83 8.76 -6.65
C VAL A 9 -0.25 9.06 -5.62
N LEU A 10 -0.62 8.03 -4.86
CA LEU A 10 -1.59 8.12 -3.78
C LEU A 10 -0.94 7.73 -2.45
N VAL A 11 -1.49 8.25 -1.36
CA VAL A 11 -1.06 7.94 0.00
C VAL A 11 -2.24 7.58 0.88
N HIS A 12 -2.03 6.64 1.79
CA HIS A 12 -2.86 6.44 2.96
C HIS A 12 -2.00 6.72 4.19
N GLN A 13 -2.41 7.66 5.02
CA GLN A 13 -1.68 7.99 6.25
C GLN A 13 -2.29 7.22 7.42
N SER A 14 -1.46 6.50 8.18
CA SER A 14 -1.90 5.82 9.40
C SER A 14 -2.37 6.83 10.43
N GLU A 15 -3.49 6.55 11.11
CA GLU A 15 -3.95 7.38 12.22
C GLU A 15 -3.10 7.17 13.50
N LEU A 16 -2.43 6.01 13.62
CA LEU A 16 -1.68 5.64 14.82
C LEU A 16 -0.30 6.32 14.88
N LEU A 17 0.53 6.16 13.84
CA LEU A 17 1.90 6.69 13.81
C LEU A 17 2.14 7.77 12.75
N GLN A 18 1.11 8.15 11.97
CA GLN A 18 1.21 9.14 10.90
C GLN A 18 2.23 8.81 9.79
N ASN A 19 2.70 7.55 9.71
CA ASN A 19 3.47 7.07 8.57
C ASN A 19 2.54 6.91 7.34
N ASN A 20 3.14 6.83 6.16
CA ASN A 20 2.39 6.76 4.91
C ASN A 20 2.60 5.39 4.25
N ALA A 21 1.50 4.75 3.90
CA ALA A 21 1.48 3.80 2.80
C ALA A 21 1.41 4.55 1.49
N VAL A 22 2.27 4.22 0.53
CA VAL A 22 2.35 4.89 -0.78
C VAL A 22 1.98 3.92 -1.88
N VAL A 23 1.11 4.38 -2.78
CA VAL A 23 0.69 3.65 -3.98
C VAL A 23 1.20 4.42 -5.19
N VAL A 24 2.00 3.76 -6.01
CA VAL A 24 2.47 4.29 -7.30
C VAL A 24 1.81 3.50 -8.43
N GLN A 25 0.98 4.17 -9.22
CA GLN A 25 0.26 3.60 -10.35
C GLN A 25 1.21 3.38 -11.53
N GLY A 26 1.25 2.14 -12.02
CA GLY A 26 1.97 1.74 -13.21
C GLY A 26 1.04 1.25 -14.31
N ARG A 27 1.62 0.86 -15.45
CA ARG A 27 0.86 0.38 -16.63
C ARG A 27 0.16 -0.96 -16.40
N ALA A 28 0.69 -1.79 -15.50
CA ALA A 28 0.22 -3.16 -15.26
C ALA A 28 -0.46 -3.37 -13.89
N GLY A 29 -0.54 -2.32 -13.07
CA GLY A 29 -0.97 -2.37 -11.68
C GLY A 29 -0.21 -1.38 -10.83
N VAL A 30 -0.24 -1.54 -9.50
CA VAL A 30 0.43 -0.63 -8.56
C VAL A 30 1.67 -1.24 -7.90
N LEU A 31 2.65 -0.38 -7.65
CA LEU A 31 3.68 -0.62 -6.64
C LEU A 31 3.13 -0.11 -5.30
N LEU A 32 3.10 -0.99 -4.31
CA LEU A 32 2.68 -0.67 -2.94
C LEU A 32 3.91 -0.59 -2.04
N ILE A 33 4.07 0.53 -1.35
CA ILE A 33 5.21 0.83 -0.49
C ILE A 33 4.70 1.00 0.93
N ASP A 34 5.29 0.26 1.88
CA ASP A 34 5.02 0.37 3.32
C ASP A 34 3.50 0.30 3.66
N PRO A 35 2.83 -0.85 3.46
CA PRO A 35 1.39 -0.96 3.21
C PRO A 35 0.44 -0.56 4.35
N GLY A 36 0.95 -0.22 5.53
CA GLY A 36 0.17 0.20 6.69
C GLY A 36 0.54 -0.58 7.95
N ILE A 37 -0.05 -0.18 9.08
CA ILE A 37 0.36 -0.67 10.40
C ILE A 37 -0.67 -1.66 10.97
N THR A 38 -1.95 -1.36 10.80
CA THR A 38 -3.03 -2.18 11.35
C THR A 38 -3.70 -3.02 10.25
N GLY A 39 -4.33 -4.13 10.66
CA GLY A 39 -5.11 -4.97 9.75
C GLY A 39 -6.24 -4.17 9.07
N ASP A 40 -6.96 -3.36 9.82
CA ASP A 40 -8.09 -2.56 9.31
C ASP A 40 -7.61 -1.47 8.32
N GLU A 41 -6.47 -0.83 8.58
CA GLU A 41 -5.86 0.12 7.64
C GLU A 41 -5.49 -0.56 6.31
N MET A 42 -4.88 -1.75 6.37
CA MET A 42 -4.50 -2.50 5.17
C MET A 42 -5.71 -3.09 4.44
N ALA A 43 -6.76 -3.52 5.14
CA ALA A 43 -8.01 -3.95 4.54
C ALA A 43 -8.73 -2.78 3.84
N CYS A 44 -8.76 -1.60 4.47
CA CYS A 44 -9.24 -0.37 3.84
C CYS A 44 -8.45 -0.06 2.56
N LEU A 45 -7.13 -0.14 2.61
CA LEU A 45 -6.26 0.07 1.46
C LEU A 45 -6.53 -0.95 0.33
N ALA A 46 -6.69 -2.23 0.67
CA ALA A 46 -7.01 -3.28 -0.30
C ALA A 46 -8.37 -3.03 -0.98
N ASN A 47 -9.37 -2.57 -0.23
CA ASN A 47 -10.67 -2.19 -0.76
C ASN A 47 -10.55 -1.00 -1.72
N ASP A 48 -9.84 0.06 -1.34
CA ASP A 48 -9.63 1.23 -2.21
C ASP A 48 -8.92 0.84 -3.53
N LEU A 49 -7.91 -0.03 -3.48
CA LEU A 49 -7.20 -0.53 -4.67
C LEU A 49 -8.09 -1.38 -5.58
N ARG A 50 -8.97 -2.19 -4.99
CA ARG A 50 -9.97 -2.98 -5.73
C ARG A 50 -10.97 -2.08 -6.45
N GLU A 51 -11.43 -1.01 -5.80
CA GLU A 51 -12.33 -0.02 -6.41
C GLU A 51 -11.67 0.76 -7.55
N LEU A 52 -10.36 1.03 -7.44
CA LEU A 52 -9.55 1.59 -8.52
C LEU A 52 -9.33 0.61 -9.70
N GLY A 53 -9.63 -0.68 -9.52
CA GLY A 53 -9.40 -1.71 -10.54
C GLY A 53 -7.92 -1.97 -10.81
N GLN A 54 -7.04 -1.63 -9.88
CA GLN A 54 -5.59 -1.75 -10.05
C GLN A 54 -5.00 -2.78 -9.07
N PRO A 55 -4.56 -3.96 -9.55
CA PRO A 55 -3.96 -4.96 -8.69
C PRO A 55 -2.59 -4.50 -8.19
N VAL A 56 -2.20 -4.95 -7.00
CA VAL A 56 -0.82 -4.84 -6.52
C VAL A 56 0.06 -5.81 -7.31
N VAL A 57 1.11 -5.29 -7.96
CA VAL A 57 2.03 -6.10 -8.77
C VAL A 57 3.41 -6.23 -8.13
N ALA A 58 3.73 -5.37 -7.17
CA ALA A 58 4.92 -5.46 -6.34
C ALA A 58 4.70 -4.74 -5.00
N GLY A 59 5.29 -5.26 -3.94
CA GLY A 59 5.47 -4.60 -2.66
C GLY A 59 6.91 -4.14 -2.46
N PHE A 60 7.13 -3.03 -1.76
CA PHE A 60 8.45 -2.56 -1.36
C PHE A 60 8.43 -2.07 0.09
N SER A 61 9.32 -2.61 0.91
CA SER A 61 9.56 -2.13 2.28
C SER A 61 10.77 -1.19 2.25
N THR A 62 10.64 0.03 2.72
CA THR A 62 11.76 0.99 2.66
C THR A 62 12.90 0.67 3.60
N HIS A 63 12.65 -0.13 4.65
CA HIS A 63 13.62 -0.65 5.62
C HIS A 63 12.98 -1.79 6.44
N PRO A 64 13.75 -2.54 7.28
CA PRO A 64 13.24 -3.76 7.92
C PRO A 64 12.52 -3.54 9.26
N ASP A 65 12.18 -2.30 9.62
CA ASP A 65 11.40 -2.04 10.82
C ASP A 65 10.00 -2.64 10.69
N TRP A 66 9.42 -3.06 11.81
CA TRP A 66 8.24 -3.93 11.83
C TRP A 66 7.05 -3.34 11.07
N ASP A 67 6.85 -2.03 11.11
CA ASP A 67 5.74 -1.30 10.47
C ASP A 67 5.90 -1.14 8.95
N HIS A 68 7.08 -1.46 8.42
CA HIS A 68 7.38 -1.43 6.99
C HIS A 68 7.24 -2.79 6.30
N VAL A 69 7.26 -3.88 7.07
CA VAL A 69 7.30 -5.26 6.55
C VAL A 69 6.00 -6.04 6.74
N LEU A 70 4.93 -5.37 7.19
CA LEU A 70 3.60 -5.97 7.32
C LEU A 70 2.95 -6.24 5.96
N TRP A 71 1.97 -7.16 5.94
CA TRP A 71 1.19 -7.47 4.77
C TRP A 71 -0.18 -8.02 5.15
N HIS A 72 -1.19 -7.75 4.34
CA HIS A 72 -2.54 -8.27 4.51
C HIS A 72 -2.90 -9.19 3.33
N ALA A 73 -3.58 -10.30 3.61
CA ALA A 73 -3.90 -11.31 2.59
C ALA A 73 -4.71 -10.74 1.41
N GLU A 74 -5.56 -9.74 1.67
CA GLU A 74 -6.35 -9.08 0.61
C GLU A 74 -5.53 -8.21 -0.35
N LEU A 75 -4.26 -7.88 -0.01
CA LEU A 75 -3.33 -7.22 -0.92
C LEU A 75 -2.73 -8.20 -1.95
N GLY A 76 -3.00 -9.50 -1.80
CA GLY A 76 -2.58 -10.57 -2.71
C GLY A 76 -1.15 -11.06 -2.47
N GLU A 77 -0.64 -11.82 -3.45
CA GLU A 77 0.64 -12.55 -3.34
C GLU A 77 1.77 -11.92 -4.15
N ALA A 78 1.71 -10.60 -4.35
CA ALA A 78 2.73 -9.88 -5.13
C ALA A 78 4.13 -10.08 -4.51
N PRO A 79 5.19 -10.17 -5.33
CA PRO A 79 6.55 -10.21 -4.81
C PRO A 79 6.84 -8.96 -3.98
N ARG A 80 7.56 -9.15 -2.87
CA ARG A 80 7.94 -8.09 -1.92
C ARG A 80 9.44 -7.92 -1.90
N TYR A 81 9.89 -6.69 -2.06
CA TYR A 81 11.31 -6.29 -2.08
C TYR A 81 11.61 -5.36 -0.89
N GLY A 82 12.89 -5.13 -0.60
CA GLY A 82 13.37 -4.19 0.41
C GLY A 82 14.88 -4.00 0.32
#